data_AF-A0AAW9BUN8-F1
#
_entry.id   AF-A0AAW9BUN8-F1
#
_cell.length_a   1.000
_cell.length_b   1.000
_cell.length_c   1.000
_cell.angle_alpha   90.00
_cell.angle_beta   90.00
_cell.angle_gamma   90.00
#
_symmetry.space_group_name_H-M   'P 1'
#
loop_
_entity.id
_entity.type
_entity.pdbx_description
1 polymer ?
#
loop_
_entity_poly.entity_id
_entity_poly.type
_entity_poly.pdbx_seq_one_letter_code
_entity_poly.pdbx_strand_id
1 'polypeptide(L)'
;RTGDRVSRPASSWTMTVHQLLNHLHSNGFTQCPKVIGIEGGKEWLSFVEGDTFNYPLQGSIASVTALLSAAKMLRRMHDAS
;
A
#
# COMPACT_ATOMS: atom_id res chain seq x y z
N ARG A 1 15.25 -0.23 1.22
CA ARG A 1 14.61 1.11 1.12
C ARG A 1 15.70 2.09 0.74
N THR A 2 15.42 2.97 -0.22
CA THR A 2 16.31 4.07 -0.61
C THR A 2 15.46 5.33 -0.56
N GLY A 3 15.61 6.13 0.49
CA GLY A 3 14.80 7.34 0.69
C GLY A 3 13.30 7.05 0.76
N ASP A 4 12.56 7.63 -0.19
CA ASP A 4 11.11 7.56 -0.43
C ASP A 4 10.68 6.37 -1.30
N ARG A 5 11.60 5.42 -1.56
CA ARG A 5 11.36 4.25 -2.41
C ARG A 5 11.65 2.94 -1.70
N VAL A 6 10.87 1.93 -2.03
CA VAL A 6 11.05 0.55 -1.58
C VAL A 6 11.31 -0.34 -2.79
N SER A 7 12.34 -1.18 -2.71
CA SER A 7 12.59 -2.24 -3.68
C SER A 7 12.25 -3.60 -3.10
N ARG A 8 11.61 -4.44 -3.91
CA ARG A 8 11.36 -5.86 -3.62
C ARG A 8 11.58 -6.70 -4.88
N PRO A 9 11.92 -8.00 -4.75
CA PRO A 9 12.05 -8.87 -5.93
C PRO A 9 10.76 -8.89 -6.76
N ALA A 10 10.89 -8.74 -8.07
CA ALA A 10 9.74 -8.88 -8.97
C ALA A 10 9.31 -10.35 -9.03
N SER A 11 8.01 -10.59 -9.07
CA SER A 11 7.38 -11.91 -9.16
C SER A 11 6.44 -11.95 -10.37
N SER A 12 5.92 -13.13 -10.71
CA SER A 12 5.01 -13.29 -11.86
C SER A 12 3.76 -12.41 -11.80
N TRP A 13 3.28 -12.08 -10.60
CA TRP A 13 2.12 -11.20 -10.37
C TRP A 13 2.46 -9.71 -10.30
N THR A 14 3.73 -9.30 -10.39
CA THR A 14 4.14 -7.89 -10.21
C THR A 14 3.42 -6.98 -11.19
N MET A 15 3.28 -7.37 -12.46
CA MET A 15 2.60 -6.54 -13.47
C MET A 15 1.11 -6.34 -13.16
N THR A 16 0.43 -7.39 -12.68
CA THR A 16 -0.98 -7.30 -12.26
C THR A 16 -1.14 -6.38 -11.06
N VAL A 17 -0.23 -6.46 -10.08
CA VAL A 17 -0.22 -5.55 -8.92
C VAL A 17 0.04 -4.10 -9.38
N HIS A 18 0.93 -3.87 -10.33
CA HIS A 18 1.19 -2.52 -10.86
C HIS A 18 -0.03 -1.94 -11.56
N GLN A 19 -0.74 -2.75 -12.35
CA GLN A 19 -2.00 -2.34 -12.98
C GLN A 19 -3.05 -1.94 -11.94
N LEU A 20 -3.23 -2.75 -10.89
CA LEU A 20 -4.15 -2.44 -9.79
C LEU A 20 -3.77 -1.12 -9.08
N LEU A 21 -2.49 -0.94 -8.72
CA LEU A 21 -2.03 0.27 -8.04
C LEU A 21 -2.23 1.54 -8.88
N ASN A 22 -2.02 1.45 -10.19
CA ASN A 22 -2.26 2.55 -11.12
C ASN A 22 -3.76 2.82 -11.30
N HIS A 23 -4.59 1.78 -11.35
CA HIS A 23 -6.05 1.90 -11.42
C HIS A 23 -6.60 2.61 -10.18
N LEU A 24 -6.24 2.14 -8.99
CA LEU A 24 -6.64 2.75 -7.71
C LEU A 24 -6.27 4.24 -7.65
N HIS A 25 -5.04 4.59 -8.04
CA HIS A 25 -4.62 5.99 -8.10
C HIS A 25 -5.45 6.82 -9.09
N SER A 26 -5.75 6.26 -10.26
CA SER A 26 -6.53 6.94 -11.30
C SER A 26 -7.98 7.18 -10.84
N ASN A 27 -8.53 6.31 -9.98
CA ASN A 27 -9.83 6.47 -9.33
C ASN A 27 -9.78 7.28 -8.02
N GLY A 28 -8.66 7.94 -7.71
CA GLY A 28 -8.54 8.83 -6.56
C GLY A 28 -8.21 8.14 -5.23
N PHE A 29 -7.99 6.82 -5.20
CA PHE A 29 -7.47 6.14 -4.03
C PHE A 29 -5.94 6.28 -3.96
N THR A 30 -5.47 7.21 -3.13
CA THR A 30 -4.04 7.53 -2.98
C THR A 30 -3.40 6.96 -1.72
N GLN A 31 -4.11 6.11 -0.97
CA GLN A 31 -3.61 5.50 0.27
C GLN A 31 -2.85 4.19 0.01
N CYS A 32 -2.36 3.98 -1.22
CA CYS A 32 -1.51 2.86 -1.61
C CYS A 32 -0.18 3.35 -2.23
N PRO A 33 0.84 2.49 -2.34
CA PRO A 33 2.10 2.83 -3.01
C PRO A 33 1.90 3.19 -4.49
N LYS A 34 2.72 4.12 -4.99
CA LYS A 34 2.82 4.43 -6.42
C LYS A 34 3.83 3.52 -7.09
N VAL A 35 3.49 3.07 -8.30
CA VAL A 35 4.42 2.30 -9.14
C VAL A 35 5.50 3.22 -9.65
N ILE A 36 6.75 2.79 -9.51
CA ILE A 36 7.91 3.52 -10.04
C ILE A 36 8.48 2.79 -11.25
N GLY A 37 8.59 1.46 -11.18
CA GLY A 37 9.04 0.64 -12.29
C GLY A 37 9.67 -0.68 -11.85
N ILE A 38 10.27 -1.39 -12.80
CA ILE A 38 11.03 -2.62 -12.59
C ILE A 38 12.43 -2.40 -13.13
N GLU A 39 13.44 -2.70 -12.32
CA GLU A 39 14.85 -2.56 -12.68
C GLU A 39 15.66 -3.68 -12.04
N GLY A 40 16.52 -4.36 -12.81
CA GLY A 40 17.41 -5.41 -12.30
C GLY A 40 16.67 -6.58 -11.61
N GLY A 41 15.49 -6.95 -12.10
CA GLY A 41 14.67 -8.01 -11.52
C GLY A 41 13.97 -7.63 -10.20
N LYS A 42 13.97 -6.34 -9.83
CA LYS A 42 13.26 -5.81 -8.66
C LYS A 42 12.22 -4.80 -9.09
N GLU A 43 11.06 -4.81 -8.44
CA GLU A 43 10.11 -3.72 -8.56
C GLU A 43 10.41 -2.64 -7.52
N TRP A 44 10.20 -1.40 -7.94
CA TRP A 44 10.31 -0.20 -7.10
C TRP A 44 8.93 0.42 -6.94
N LEU A 45 8.60 0.75 -5.70
CA LEU A 45 7.35 1.41 -5.31
C LEU A 45 7.67 2.61 -4.40
N SER A 46 6.78 3.59 -4.34
CA SER A 46 6.90 4.66 -3.35
C SER A 46 6.73 4.09 -1.94
N PHE A 47 7.46 4.66 -0.99
CA PHE A 47 7.25 4.41 0.42
C PHE A 47 5.93 5.07 0.87
N VAL A 48 5.18 4.39 1.73
CA VAL A 48 3.99 4.94 2.37
C VAL A 48 4.37 5.23 3.82
N GLU A 49 4.41 6.52 4.16
CA GLU A 49 4.70 6.95 5.52
C GLU A 49 3.58 6.50 6.47
N GLY A 50 3.99 5.98 7.64
CA GLY A 50 3.07 5.50 8.66
C GLY A 50 3.73 4.49 9.59
N ASP A 51 3.04 4.21 10.69
CA ASP A 51 3.49 3.26 11.70
C ASP A 51 2.95 1.85 11.42
N THR A 52 3.79 0.84 11.61
CA THR A 52 3.41 -0.58 11.54
C THR A 52 3.40 -1.20 12.93
N PHE A 53 2.49 -2.13 13.18
CA PHE A 53 2.35 -2.78 14.48
C PHE A 53 2.39 -4.30 14.34
N ASN A 54 3.09 -4.96 15.27
CA ASN A 54 3.16 -6.42 15.34
C ASN A 54 2.11 -6.95 16.33
N TYR A 55 1.68 -8.20 16.12
CA TYR A 55 0.77 -8.87 17.04
C TYR A 55 1.51 -9.33 18.32
N PRO A 56 0.89 -9.27 19.51
CA PRO A 56 -0.45 -8.76 19.80
C PRO A 56 -0.54 -7.23 19.73
N LEU A 57 -1.63 -6.73 19.14
CA LEU A 57 -1.88 -5.30 19.00
C LEU A 57 -2.15 -4.66 20.37
N GLN A 58 -1.42 -3.60 20.70
CA GLN A 58 -1.54 -2.86 21.97
C GLN A 58 -1.56 -1.35 21.71
N GLY A 59 -2.22 -0.58 22.59
CA GLY A 59 -2.30 0.88 22.47
C GLY A 59 -3.26 1.35 21.37
N SER A 60 -2.96 2.50 20.76
CA SER A 60 -3.87 3.18 19.83
C SER A 60 -4.31 2.34 18.63
N ILE A 61 -3.47 1.43 18.15
CA ILE A 61 -3.82 0.53 17.02
C ILE A 61 -4.90 -0.49 17.39
N ALA A 62 -5.04 -0.84 18.67
CA ALA A 62 -6.08 -1.74 19.18
C ALA A 62 -7.39 -0.99 19.55
N SER A 63 -7.47 0.31 19.27
CA SER A 63 -8.65 1.12 19.59
C SER A 63 -9.79 0.95 18.57
N VAL A 64 -11.03 1.21 19.00
CA VAL A 64 -12.20 1.29 18.12
C VAL A 64 -12.01 2.36 17.03
N THR A 65 -11.35 3.47 17.35
CA THR A 65 -11.06 4.54 16.38
C THR A 65 -10.16 4.04 15.25
N ALA A 66 -9.09 3.30 15.57
CA ALA A 66 -8.22 2.69 14.57
C ALA A 66 -9.02 1.71 13.69
N LEU A 67 -9.84 0.85 14.31
CA LEU A 67 -10.70 -0.10 13.60
C LEU A 67 -11.66 0.59 12.62
N LEU A 68 -12.37 1.64 13.08
CA LEU A 68 -13.30 2.40 12.24
C LEU A 68 -12.57 3.12 11.09
N SER A 69 -11.38 3.66 11.34
CA SER A 69 -10.58 4.32 10.29
C SER A 69 -10.12 3.33 9.21
N ALA A 70 -9.67 2.13 9.62
CA ALA A 70 -9.27 1.06 8.71
C ALA A 70 -10.45 0.55 7.89
N ALA A 71 -11.62 0.34 8.51
CA ALA A 71 -12.84 -0.09 7.82
C ALA A 71 -13.29 0.93 6.75
N LYS A 72 -13.26 2.23 7.07
CA LYS A 72 -13.56 3.30 6.10
C LYS A 72 -12.55 3.34 4.95
N MET A 73 -11.27 3.17 5.25
CA MET A 73 -10.22 3.11 4.22
C MET A 73 -10.41 1.90 3.29
N LEU A 74 -10.67 0.71 3.86
CA LEU A 74 -10.94 -0.50 3.10
C LEU A 74 -12.16 -0.32 2.18
N ARG A 75 -13.23 0.30 2.69
CA ARG A 75 -14.41 0.61 1.88
C ARG A 75 -14.07 1.52 0.70
N ARG A 76 -13.33 2.60 0.92
CA ARG A 76 -12.89 3.52 -0.14
C ARG A 76 -12.02 2.83 -1.20
N MET A 77 -11.19 1.88 -0.80
CA MET A 77 -10.39 1.08 -1.73
C MET A 77 -11.29 0.22 -2.62
N HIS A 78 -12.28 -0.47 -2.02
CA HIS A 78 -13.25 -1.26 -2.78
C HIS A 78 -14.11 -0.43 -3.73
N ASP A 79 -14.53 0.77 -3.33
CA ASP A 79 -15.31 1.67 -4.19
C ASP A 79 -14.47 2.21 -5.38
N ALA A 80 -13.14 2.15 -5.30
CA ALA A 80 -12.20 2.62 -6.34
C ALA A 80 -11.56 1.49 -7.17
N SER A 81 -11.93 0.23 -6.91
CA SER A 81 -11.40 -0.97 -7.58
C SER A 81 -12.17 -1.35 -8.84
#